data_AF-A0A931YCZ7-F1
#
_entry.id   AF-A0A931YCZ7-F1
#
_cell.length_a   1.000
_cell.length_b   1.000
_cell.length_c   1.000
_cell.angle_alpha   90.00
_cell.angle_beta   90.00
_cell.angle_gamma   90.00
#
_symmetry.space_group_name_H-M   'P 1'
#
loop_
_entity.id
_entity.type
_entity.pdbx_description
1 polymer ?
#
loop_
_entity_poly.entity_id
_entity_poly.type
_entity_poly.pdbx_seq_one_letter_code
_entity_poly.pdbx_strand_id
1 'polypeptide(L)'
;MGFKKYAVSTLLVVAILVMVGVFLKSYRGMSQDLRLAYVDESGIVIKSISKQRRMVNIARVSSDVPVWVPGGLGWYEAGKIKKLLEQEKQTDKVDDILVFNFGFNPDIVRFSSESISRDWWQMGKVWGWGNFITYSLKGDGGLMTKEEKITGQLSVEKEFLTTIMQRDFADSQVIEEGVKASVYNDGTANGLAAVVARNMEWMGMTVYGVESVNREGVGEKCQIIYGDKVLKTKTWEHLKTLFFMCEQTQDALLGEKEVELYLTDKYAEMINYQSYNNSN
;
A
#
# COMPACT_ATOMS: atom_id res chain seq x y z
N MET A 1 17.68 -6.54 57.38
CA MET A 1 16.77 -5.69 56.56
C MET A 1 17.39 -5.13 55.27
N GLY A 2 18.65 -5.48 54.90
CA GLY A 2 19.33 -4.90 53.72
C GLY A 2 19.12 -5.63 52.38
N PHE A 3 18.89 -6.95 52.38
CA PHE A 3 18.83 -7.75 51.14
C PHE A 3 17.65 -7.43 50.22
N LYS A 4 16.47 -7.06 50.76
CA LYS A 4 15.29 -6.71 49.96
C LYS A 4 15.47 -5.41 49.16
N LYS A 5 16.26 -4.43 49.66
CA LYS A 5 16.48 -3.16 48.96
C LYS A 5 17.37 -3.31 47.71
N TYR A 6 18.40 -4.16 47.78
CA TYR A 6 19.26 -4.43 46.64
C TYR A 6 18.55 -5.24 45.56
N ALA A 7 17.74 -6.23 45.94
CA ALA A 7 16.97 -7.02 44.98
C ALA A 7 15.96 -6.18 44.17
N VAL A 8 15.28 -5.23 44.82
CA VAL A 8 14.35 -4.30 44.15
C VAL A 8 15.10 -3.34 43.22
N SER A 9 16.26 -2.82 43.64
CA SER A 9 17.09 -1.94 42.81
C SER A 9 17.59 -2.64 41.54
N THR A 10 18.10 -3.87 41.68
CA THR A 10 18.61 -4.66 40.54
C THR A 10 17.49 -5.02 39.56
N LEU A 11 16.30 -5.39 40.05
CA LEU A 11 15.13 -5.64 39.20
C LEU A 11 14.70 -4.41 38.40
N LEU A 12 14.77 -3.23 39.02
CA LEU A 12 14.38 -1.97 38.38
C LEU A 12 15.38 -1.57 37.29
N VAL A 13 16.68 -1.76 37.52
CA VAL A 13 17.73 -1.55 36.50
C VAL A 13 17.58 -2.53 35.33
N VAL A 14 17.31 -3.82 35.59
CA VAL A 14 17.08 -4.80 34.52
C VAL A 14 15.82 -4.47 33.72
N ALA A 15 14.73 -4.05 34.37
CA ALA A 15 13.50 -3.62 33.69
C ALA A 15 13.75 -2.38 32.81
N ILE A 16 14.53 -1.42 33.29
CA ILE A 16 14.94 -0.26 32.49
C ILE A 16 15.81 -0.70 31.31
N LEU A 17 16.79 -1.58 31.50
CA LEU A 17 17.65 -2.06 30.42
C LEU A 17 16.88 -2.87 29.37
N VAL A 18 15.89 -3.68 29.78
CA VAL A 18 14.99 -4.37 28.85
C VAL A 18 14.11 -3.35 28.12
N MET A 19 13.55 -2.36 28.80
CA MET A 19 12.78 -1.30 28.15
C MET A 19 13.64 -0.49 27.16
N VAL A 20 14.87 -0.13 27.53
CA VAL A 20 15.82 0.58 26.65
C VAL A 20 16.23 -0.30 25.48
N GLY A 21 16.48 -1.60 25.70
CA GLY A 21 16.81 -2.55 24.64
C GLY A 21 15.65 -2.75 23.64
N VAL A 22 14.42 -2.89 24.14
CA VAL A 22 13.20 -2.94 23.32
C VAL A 22 12.99 -1.62 22.59
N PHE A 23 13.21 -0.48 23.25
CA PHE A 23 13.10 0.85 22.67
C PHE A 23 14.14 1.08 21.56
N LEU A 24 15.40 0.72 21.77
CA LEU A 24 16.48 0.83 20.79
C LEU A 24 16.28 -0.13 19.61
N LYS A 25 15.77 -1.34 19.84
CA LYS A 25 15.41 -2.28 18.77
C LYS A 25 14.22 -1.76 17.95
N SER A 26 13.21 -1.20 18.61
CA SER A 26 12.08 -0.53 17.96
C SER A 26 12.53 0.72 17.20
N TYR A 27 13.57 1.42 17.67
CA TYR A 27 14.15 2.55 16.97
C TYR A 27 14.86 2.10 15.70
N ARG A 28 15.57 0.96 15.70
CA ARG A 28 16.30 0.44 14.52
C ARG A 28 15.43 -0.15 13.40
N GLY A 29 14.15 -0.45 13.63
CA GLY A 29 13.19 -0.84 12.58
C GLY A 29 12.75 0.34 11.69
N MET A 30 13.70 1.20 11.34
CA MET A 30 13.53 2.65 11.14
C MET A 30 13.13 3.08 9.72
N SER A 31 12.69 2.16 8.85
CA SER A 31 12.50 2.42 7.40
C SER A 31 11.05 2.36 6.90
N GLN A 32 10.06 2.14 7.77
CA GLN A 32 8.68 1.99 7.33
C GLN A 32 7.94 3.34 7.31
N ASP A 33 7.48 3.70 6.11
CA ASP A 33 6.51 4.77 5.92
C ASP A 33 5.17 4.35 6.56
N LEU A 34 4.50 5.28 7.26
CA LEU A 34 3.16 5.05 7.78
C LEU A 34 2.14 5.58 6.77
N ARG A 35 1.30 4.70 6.26
CA ARG A 35 0.31 4.99 5.22
C ARG A 35 -1.09 4.90 5.79
N LEU A 36 -1.85 5.97 5.60
CA LEU A 36 -3.19 6.13 6.16
C LEU A 36 -4.13 6.50 5.01
N ALA A 37 -5.36 5.99 5.06
CA ALA A 37 -6.42 6.41 4.17
C ALA A 37 -7.71 6.70 4.93
N TYR A 38 -8.38 7.77 4.53
CA TYR A 38 -9.68 8.20 5.04
C TYR A 38 -10.66 8.27 3.88
N VAL A 39 -11.84 7.69 4.07
CA VAL A 39 -12.92 7.68 3.09
C VAL A 39 -14.18 8.18 3.77
N ASP A 40 -14.71 9.30 3.30
CA ASP A 40 -15.97 9.86 3.80
C ASP A 40 -16.73 10.59 2.68
N GLU A 41 -17.79 11.32 3.06
CA GLU A 41 -18.64 12.04 2.11
C GLU A 41 -17.91 13.20 1.41
N SER A 42 -16.80 13.69 1.97
CA SER A 42 -15.96 14.72 1.36
C SER A 42 -14.99 14.18 0.30
N GLY A 43 -14.82 12.84 0.23
CA GLY A 43 -14.01 12.15 -0.75
C GLY A 43 -13.00 11.19 -0.11
N ILE A 44 -11.82 11.08 -0.72
CA ILE A 44 -10.75 10.18 -0.27
C ILE A 44 -9.52 11.01 0.11
N VAL A 45 -8.94 10.74 1.27
CA VAL A 45 -7.66 11.32 1.69
C VAL A 45 -6.66 10.19 1.88
N ILE A 46 -5.58 10.22 1.11
CA ILE A 46 -4.42 9.36 1.32
C ILE A 46 -3.29 10.18 1.96
N LYS A 47 -2.65 9.60 2.97
CA LYS A 47 -1.58 10.25 3.72
C LYS A 47 -0.42 9.28 3.91
N SER A 48 0.78 9.68 3.50
CA SER A 48 2.02 8.96 3.74
C SER A 48 2.93 9.78 4.65
N ILE A 49 3.37 9.19 5.76
CA ILE A 49 4.33 9.78 6.69
C ILE A 49 5.65 9.03 6.52
N SER A 50 6.60 9.67 5.84
CA SER A 50 7.91 9.10 5.59
C SER A 50 8.99 9.79 6.41
N LYS A 51 9.62 9.03 7.31
CA LYS A 51 10.80 9.51 8.05
C LYS A 51 12.02 9.61 7.18
N GLN A 52 12.20 8.64 6.28
CA GLN A 52 13.32 8.59 5.36
C GLN A 52 13.34 9.80 4.43
N ARG A 53 12.16 10.17 3.88
CA ARG A 53 12.00 11.37 3.06
C ARG A 53 11.85 12.65 3.87
N ARG A 54 11.69 12.54 5.19
CA ARG A 54 11.36 13.64 6.10
C ARG A 54 10.11 14.44 5.69
N MET A 55 9.11 13.75 5.18
CA MET A 55 7.90 14.37 4.62
C MET A 55 6.62 13.71 5.09
N VAL A 56 5.57 14.53 5.19
CA VAL A 56 4.17 14.10 5.29
C VAL A 56 3.51 14.49 3.98
N ASN A 57 3.17 13.50 3.16
CA ASN A 57 2.49 13.71 1.89
C ASN A 57 1.00 13.40 2.07
N ILE A 58 0.15 14.31 1.59
CA ILE A 58 -1.31 14.21 1.67
C ILE A 58 -1.86 14.43 0.27
N ALA A 59 -2.67 13.52 -0.24
CA ALA A 59 -3.46 13.77 -1.43
C ALA A 59 -4.95 13.68 -1.08
N ARG A 60 -5.71 14.70 -1.48
CA ARG A 60 -7.16 14.78 -1.28
C ARG A 60 -7.85 14.66 -2.61
N VAL A 61 -8.67 13.64 -2.75
CA VAL A 61 -9.54 13.39 -3.90
C VAL A 61 -10.89 13.99 -3.55
N SER A 62 -11.34 14.96 -4.35
CA SER A 62 -12.65 15.60 -4.14
C SER A 62 -13.80 14.61 -4.28
N SER A 63 -14.90 14.87 -3.60
CA SER A 63 -16.07 13.98 -3.54
C SER A 63 -16.69 13.66 -4.90
N ASP A 64 -16.58 14.57 -5.88
CA ASP A 64 -17.12 14.47 -7.22
C ASP A 64 -16.21 13.69 -8.20
N VAL A 65 -14.96 13.41 -7.82
CA VAL A 65 -14.02 12.68 -8.67
C VAL A 65 -14.45 11.20 -8.78
N PRO A 66 -14.63 10.66 -9.99
CA PRO A 66 -14.91 9.25 -10.17
C PRO A 66 -13.70 8.38 -9.81
N VAL A 67 -13.93 7.37 -8.98
CA VAL A 67 -12.99 6.29 -8.65
C VAL A 67 -13.60 4.95 -9.01
N TRP A 68 -12.76 4.03 -9.48
CA TRP A 68 -13.18 2.70 -9.88
C TRP A 68 -13.31 1.79 -8.66
N VAL A 69 -14.34 0.95 -8.61
CA VAL A 69 -14.53 -0.07 -7.57
C VAL A 69 -14.29 -1.45 -8.16
N PRO A 70 -13.12 -2.08 -7.90
CA PRO A 70 -12.81 -3.43 -8.35
C PRO A 70 -13.83 -4.44 -7.85
N GLY A 71 -14.27 -5.34 -8.74
CA GLY A 71 -15.30 -6.34 -8.44
C GLY A 71 -16.68 -5.76 -8.11
N GLY A 72 -16.95 -4.47 -8.44
CA GLY A 72 -18.23 -3.76 -8.30
C GLY A 72 -18.82 -3.35 -9.66
N LEU A 73 -19.84 -2.46 -9.69
CA LEU A 73 -20.54 -2.07 -10.94
C LEU A 73 -19.81 -0.99 -11.79
N GLY A 74 -18.59 -0.56 -11.40
CA GLY A 74 -17.77 0.36 -12.20
C GLY A 74 -17.27 1.59 -11.44
N TRP A 75 -17.43 2.77 -12.03
CA TRP A 75 -16.92 4.04 -11.50
C TRP A 75 -17.97 4.79 -10.69
N TYR A 76 -17.54 5.35 -9.55
CA TYR A 76 -18.40 6.09 -8.64
C TYR A 76 -17.69 7.33 -8.13
N GLU A 77 -18.45 8.40 -7.88
CA GLU A 77 -17.95 9.57 -7.16
C GLU A 77 -17.36 9.19 -5.80
N ALA A 78 -16.16 9.69 -5.50
CA ALA A 78 -15.41 9.39 -4.29
C ALA A 78 -16.24 9.59 -3.00
N GLY A 79 -17.05 10.65 -2.95
CA GLY A 79 -17.91 10.95 -1.79
C GLY A 79 -19.05 9.95 -1.56
N LYS A 80 -19.36 9.10 -2.56
CA LYS A 80 -20.40 8.06 -2.45
C LYS A 80 -19.84 6.70 -2.02
N ILE A 81 -18.53 6.51 -2.04
CA ILE A 81 -17.87 5.21 -1.80
C ILE A 81 -18.19 4.65 -0.43
N LYS A 82 -18.06 5.46 0.63
CA LYS A 82 -18.35 5.00 2.00
C LYS A 82 -19.76 4.40 2.09
N LYS A 83 -20.76 5.16 1.64
CA LYS A 83 -22.16 4.75 1.68
C LYS A 83 -22.41 3.51 0.83
N LEU A 84 -21.81 3.42 -0.34
CA LEU A 84 -21.88 2.25 -1.23
C LEU A 84 -21.38 0.99 -0.51
N LEU A 85 -20.17 1.03 0.05
CA LEU A 85 -19.56 -0.13 0.71
C LEU A 85 -20.28 -0.53 1.99
N GLU A 86 -20.80 0.42 2.76
CA GLU A 86 -21.64 0.15 3.93
C GLU A 86 -22.96 -0.55 3.54
N GLN A 87 -23.60 -0.10 2.46
CA GLN A 87 -24.83 -0.70 1.94
C GLN A 87 -24.62 -2.14 1.44
N GLU A 88 -23.51 -2.38 0.75
CA GLU A 88 -23.16 -3.69 0.20
C GLU A 88 -22.47 -4.62 1.22
N LYS A 89 -22.17 -4.11 2.42
CA LYS A 89 -21.40 -4.82 3.47
C LYS A 89 -20.00 -5.26 2.99
N GLN A 90 -19.35 -4.42 2.21
CA GLN A 90 -18.04 -4.67 1.58
C GLN A 90 -17.01 -3.61 2.00
N THR A 91 -17.01 -3.22 3.28
CA THR A 91 -16.11 -2.19 3.81
C THR A 91 -14.63 -2.55 3.72
N ASP A 92 -14.32 -3.85 3.58
CA ASP A 92 -12.99 -4.41 3.35
C ASP A 92 -12.42 -4.09 1.96
N LYS A 93 -13.26 -3.78 0.96
CA LYS A 93 -12.82 -3.45 -0.40
C LYS A 93 -12.16 -2.08 -0.56
N VAL A 94 -12.08 -1.26 0.49
CA VAL A 94 -11.41 0.05 0.39
C VAL A 94 -9.95 -0.10 0.00
N ASP A 95 -9.27 -1.14 0.51
CA ASP A 95 -7.87 -1.39 0.16
C ASP A 95 -7.72 -1.63 -1.34
N ASP A 96 -8.62 -2.41 -1.94
CA ASP A 96 -8.65 -2.63 -3.39
C ASP A 96 -8.89 -1.32 -4.15
N ILE A 97 -9.87 -0.51 -3.73
CA ILE A 97 -10.13 0.79 -4.37
C ILE A 97 -8.87 1.66 -4.33
N LEU A 98 -8.20 1.75 -3.19
CA LEU A 98 -7.00 2.58 -3.03
C LEU A 98 -5.83 2.08 -3.85
N VAL A 99 -5.65 0.77 -3.93
CA VAL A 99 -4.61 0.15 -4.74
C VAL A 99 -4.89 0.36 -6.22
N PHE A 100 -6.09 0.06 -6.70
CA PHE A 100 -6.33 0.06 -8.14
C PHE A 100 -6.44 1.47 -8.73
N ASN A 101 -6.80 2.48 -7.92
CA ASN A 101 -6.89 3.87 -8.37
C ASN A 101 -5.64 4.69 -8.08
N PHE A 102 -4.83 4.32 -7.07
CA PHE A 102 -3.70 5.14 -6.63
C PHE A 102 -2.40 4.34 -6.41
N GLY A 103 -2.42 3.01 -6.53
CA GLY A 103 -1.26 2.19 -6.17
C GLY A 103 -0.89 2.35 -4.68
N PHE A 104 -1.89 2.68 -3.84
CA PHE A 104 -1.68 2.99 -2.44
C PHE A 104 -2.26 1.87 -1.58
N ASN A 105 -1.39 1.13 -0.90
CA ASN A 105 -1.80 0.10 0.05
C ASN A 105 -1.76 0.73 1.45
N PRO A 106 -2.86 1.06 2.12
CA PRO A 106 -2.79 1.72 3.43
C PRO A 106 -2.47 0.73 4.56
N ASP A 107 -1.79 1.20 5.62
CA ASP A 107 -1.62 0.41 6.84
C ASP A 107 -2.82 0.59 7.79
N ILE A 108 -3.54 1.71 7.65
CA ILE A 108 -4.74 2.05 8.42
C ILE A 108 -5.77 2.70 7.48
N VAL A 109 -6.98 2.14 7.45
CA VAL A 109 -8.14 2.70 6.74
C VAL A 109 -9.22 3.15 7.72
N ARG A 110 -9.87 4.28 7.41
CA ARG A 110 -10.99 4.82 8.18
C ARG A 110 -12.13 5.30 7.31
N PHE A 111 -13.35 5.01 7.75
CA PHE A 111 -14.59 5.53 7.17
C PHE A 111 -15.08 6.81 7.89
N SER A 112 -14.17 7.70 8.25
CA SER A 112 -14.47 8.98 8.90
C SER A 112 -13.22 9.85 8.93
N SER A 113 -13.37 11.15 8.71
CA SER A 113 -12.31 12.15 8.93
C SER A 113 -12.13 12.53 10.42
N GLU A 114 -12.82 11.87 11.36
CA GLU A 114 -12.63 12.14 12.79
C GLU A 114 -11.16 11.98 13.21
N SER A 115 -10.71 12.95 14.00
CA SER A 115 -9.33 13.24 14.39
C SER A 115 -8.43 12.04 14.72
N ILE A 116 -7.19 12.12 14.21
CA ILE A 116 -6.00 11.27 14.47
C ILE A 116 -5.79 10.95 15.97
N SER A 117 -6.32 11.77 16.89
CA SER A 117 -6.13 11.62 18.33
C SER A 117 -6.65 10.30 18.91
N ARG A 118 -7.64 9.63 18.29
CA ARG A 118 -8.09 8.29 18.74
C ARG A 118 -7.23 7.13 18.24
N ASP A 119 -6.39 7.35 17.22
CA ASP A 119 -5.64 6.28 16.54
C ASP A 119 -4.21 6.08 17.07
N TRP A 120 -3.83 6.80 18.13
CA TRP A 120 -2.52 6.71 18.78
C TRP A 120 -2.08 5.27 19.09
N TRP A 121 -3.01 4.41 19.51
CA TRP A 121 -2.72 3.00 19.80
C TRP A 121 -2.39 2.19 18.55
N GLN A 122 -3.12 2.41 17.46
CA GLN A 122 -2.87 1.70 16.21
C GLN A 122 -1.61 2.23 15.52
N MET A 123 -1.40 3.55 15.52
CA MET A 123 -0.16 4.15 15.05
C MET A 123 1.05 3.66 15.85
N GLY A 124 0.95 3.59 17.17
CA GLY A 124 2.00 3.05 18.04
C GLY A 124 2.27 1.56 17.80
N LYS A 125 1.24 0.76 17.47
CA LYS A 125 1.38 -0.66 17.13
C LYS A 125 2.03 -0.88 15.76
N VAL A 126 1.58 -0.16 14.73
CA VAL A 126 2.02 -0.32 13.34
C VAL A 126 3.40 0.32 13.14
N TRP A 127 3.58 1.55 13.62
CA TRP A 127 4.78 2.33 13.37
C TRP A 127 5.80 2.27 14.52
N GLY A 128 5.42 1.69 15.66
CA GLY A 128 6.23 1.63 16.87
C GLY A 128 6.04 2.84 17.78
N TRP A 129 5.90 2.58 19.08
CA TRP A 129 5.63 3.61 20.10
C TRP A 129 6.70 4.69 20.20
N GLY A 130 7.98 4.34 20.02
CA GLY A 130 9.05 5.35 20.02
C GLY A 130 8.92 6.34 18.85
N ASN A 131 8.49 5.85 17.69
CA ASN A 131 8.29 6.67 16.50
C ASN A 131 7.05 7.56 16.64
N PHE A 132 5.96 6.98 17.12
CA PHE A 132 4.73 7.68 17.43
C PHE A 132 4.98 8.81 18.44
N ILE A 133 5.60 8.52 19.59
CA ILE A 133 5.89 9.52 20.63
C ILE A 133 6.75 10.65 20.08
N THR A 134 7.77 10.34 19.28
CA THR A 134 8.63 11.37 18.66
C THR A 134 7.84 12.27 17.71
N TYR A 135 6.94 11.70 16.92
CA TYR A 135 6.06 12.45 16.02
C TYR A 135 5.08 13.33 16.82
N SER A 136 4.39 12.75 17.81
CA SER A 136 3.39 13.43 18.64
C SER A 136 3.96 14.56 19.49
N LEU A 137 5.13 14.37 20.12
CA LEU A 137 5.73 15.40 21.00
C LEU A 137 6.25 16.62 20.24
N LYS A 138 6.51 16.48 18.94
CA LYS A 138 7.09 17.55 18.10
C LYS A 138 6.10 18.16 17.11
N GLY A 139 4.81 17.83 17.19
CA GLY A 139 3.72 18.44 16.41
C GLY A 139 3.81 18.28 14.89
N ASP A 140 4.73 17.43 14.42
CA ASP A 140 5.06 17.01 13.03
C ASP A 140 6.54 16.58 12.95
N GLY A 141 7.30 16.64 14.04
CA GLY A 141 8.66 16.07 14.09
C GLY A 141 9.73 16.87 13.33
N GLY A 142 9.38 18.03 12.77
CA GLY A 142 10.23 18.73 11.80
C GLY A 142 10.22 18.07 10.41
N LEU A 143 9.14 17.35 10.09
CA LEU A 143 8.83 16.85 8.75
C LEU A 143 8.17 17.97 7.93
N MET A 144 8.45 18.02 6.64
CA MET A 144 7.77 18.96 5.73
C MET A 144 6.43 18.37 5.31
N THR A 145 5.36 19.14 5.39
CA THR A 145 4.04 18.71 4.94
C THR A 145 3.77 19.21 3.53
N LYS A 146 3.39 18.29 2.65
CA LYS A 146 2.99 18.56 1.28
C LYS A 146 1.58 18.06 1.06
N GLU A 147 0.71 18.91 0.56
CA GLU A 147 -0.68 18.59 0.25
C GLU A 147 -0.97 18.81 -1.23
N GLU A 148 -1.54 17.80 -1.88
CA GLU A 148 -2.01 17.82 -3.26
C GLU A 148 -3.53 17.63 -3.29
N LYS A 149 -4.21 18.31 -4.21
CA LYS A 149 -5.65 18.17 -4.43
C LYS A 149 -5.90 17.61 -5.82
N ILE A 150 -6.69 16.54 -5.89
CA ILE A 150 -7.12 15.87 -7.10
C ILE A 150 -8.59 16.22 -7.29
N THR A 151 -8.87 17.06 -8.28
CA THR A 151 -10.21 17.57 -8.57
C THR A 151 -10.74 17.11 -9.92
N GLY A 152 -9.87 16.70 -10.84
CA GLY A 152 -10.26 16.17 -12.14
C GLY A 152 -10.46 14.66 -12.14
N GLN A 153 -10.91 14.14 -13.28
CA GLN A 153 -11.02 12.71 -13.51
C GLN A 153 -9.63 12.06 -13.45
N LEU A 154 -9.51 10.95 -12.71
CA LEU A 154 -8.25 10.22 -12.57
C LEU A 154 -7.69 9.74 -13.92
N SER A 155 -8.57 9.49 -14.89
CA SER A 155 -8.19 9.07 -16.24
C SER A 155 -7.48 10.16 -17.04
N VAL A 156 -7.78 11.43 -16.76
CA VAL A 156 -7.21 12.61 -17.41
C VAL A 156 -5.93 13.06 -16.69
N GLU A 157 -5.89 12.95 -15.36
CA GLU A 157 -4.73 13.33 -14.54
C GLU A 157 -3.67 12.22 -14.43
N LYS A 158 -3.67 11.22 -15.31
CA LYS A 158 -2.78 10.03 -15.23
C LYS A 158 -1.30 10.38 -15.08
N GLU A 159 -0.79 11.37 -15.81
CA GLU A 159 0.63 11.78 -15.72
C GLU A 159 0.95 12.47 -14.40
N PHE A 160 0.04 13.33 -13.93
CA PHE A 160 0.14 13.98 -12.63
C PHE A 160 0.11 12.94 -11.50
N LEU A 161 -0.88 12.04 -11.52
CA LEU A 161 -1.01 10.93 -10.59
C LEU A 161 0.25 10.06 -10.60
N THR A 162 0.77 9.72 -11.78
CA THR A 162 2.00 8.91 -11.88
C THR A 162 3.18 9.59 -11.20
N THR A 163 3.34 10.90 -11.41
CA THR A 163 4.42 11.65 -10.79
C THR A 163 4.28 11.72 -9.27
N ILE A 164 3.09 12.04 -8.76
CA ILE A 164 2.89 12.20 -7.32
C ILE A 164 2.89 10.84 -6.60
N MET A 165 2.27 9.80 -7.16
CA MET A 165 2.17 8.51 -6.49
C MET A 165 3.54 7.87 -6.33
N GLN A 166 4.34 7.81 -7.41
CA GLN A 166 5.68 7.24 -7.37
C GLN A 166 6.63 8.05 -6.47
N ARG A 167 6.61 9.39 -6.55
CA ARG A 167 7.58 10.21 -5.81
C ARG A 167 7.20 10.36 -4.33
N ASP A 168 5.92 10.64 -4.07
CA ASP A 168 5.47 11.11 -2.75
C ASP A 168 4.86 9.97 -1.92
N PHE A 169 4.21 8.98 -2.54
CA PHE A 169 3.40 7.98 -1.84
C PHE A 169 3.90 6.54 -1.94
N ALA A 170 4.78 6.21 -2.88
CA ALA A 170 5.42 4.90 -2.96
C ALA A 170 6.10 4.55 -1.64
N ASP A 171 6.14 3.27 -1.29
CA ASP A 171 6.72 2.84 -0.02
C ASP A 171 8.25 2.87 -0.10
N SER A 172 8.89 3.62 0.79
CA SER A 172 10.35 3.76 0.75
C SER A 172 11.08 2.42 0.91
N GLN A 173 10.53 1.46 1.67
CA GLN A 173 11.13 0.15 1.80
C GLN A 173 11.00 -0.66 0.49
N VAL A 174 9.87 -0.56 -0.21
CA VAL A 174 9.67 -1.23 -1.53
C VAL A 174 10.68 -0.70 -2.55
N ILE A 175 10.89 0.63 -2.58
CA ILE A 175 11.89 1.24 -3.45
C ILE A 175 13.30 0.74 -3.13
N GLU A 176 13.69 0.73 -1.84
CA GLU A 176 15.02 0.28 -1.40
C GLU A 176 15.27 -1.21 -1.68
N GLU A 177 14.22 -2.04 -1.62
CA GLU A 177 14.30 -3.46 -1.93
C GLU A 177 14.69 -3.69 -3.39
N GLY A 178 14.33 -2.79 -4.29
CA GLY A 178 14.75 -2.81 -5.70
C GLY A 178 14.28 -4.07 -6.44
N VAL A 179 13.10 -4.58 -6.07
CA VAL A 179 12.47 -5.70 -6.77
C VAL A 179 12.04 -5.24 -8.16
N LYS A 180 12.45 -6.02 -9.15
CA LYS A 180 12.13 -5.78 -10.56
C LYS A 180 10.96 -6.66 -10.98
N ALA A 181 10.01 -6.10 -11.72
CA ALA A 181 8.82 -6.81 -12.14
C ALA A 181 8.63 -6.78 -13.66
N SER A 182 8.18 -7.90 -14.21
CA SER A 182 7.61 -8.01 -15.55
C SER A 182 6.15 -8.41 -15.42
N VAL A 183 5.27 -7.76 -16.19
CA VAL A 183 3.83 -8.01 -16.17
C VAL A 183 3.37 -8.47 -17.54
N TYR A 184 2.84 -9.68 -17.58
CA TYR A 184 2.39 -10.36 -18.78
C TYR A 184 0.87 -10.47 -18.79
N ASN A 185 0.25 -10.07 -19.89
CA ASN A 185 -1.14 -10.34 -20.16
C ASN A 185 -1.25 -11.69 -20.90
N ASP A 186 -1.69 -12.72 -20.19
CA ASP A 186 -1.94 -14.09 -20.67
C ASP A 186 -3.46 -14.30 -20.79
N GLY A 187 -4.15 -13.29 -21.34
CA GLY A 187 -5.59 -13.20 -21.43
C GLY A 187 -6.04 -12.28 -22.56
N THR A 188 -7.35 -12.15 -22.73
CA THR A 188 -8.01 -11.35 -23.76
C THR A 188 -8.31 -9.92 -23.31
N ALA A 189 -8.18 -9.62 -22.01
CA ALA A 189 -8.43 -8.31 -21.44
C ALA A 189 -7.38 -7.26 -21.87
N ASN A 190 -7.69 -6.46 -22.88
CA ASN A 190 -6.80 -5.43 -23.41
C ASN A 190 -6.41 -4.36 -22.35
N GLY A 191 -5.11 -4.06 -22.26
CA GLY A 191 -4.59 -3.02 -21.36
C GLY A 191 -4.47 -3.42 -19.88
N LEU A 192 -4.89 -4.62 -19.49
CA LEU A 192 -4.86 -5.09 -18.10
C LEU A 192 -3.43 -5.07 -17.52
N ALA A 193 -2.45 -5.65 -18.24
CA ALA A 193 -1.06 -5.66 -17.81
C ALA A 193 -0.49 -4.24 -17.65
N ALA A 194 -0.85 -3.29 -18.50
CA ALA A 194 -0.40 -1.90 -18.39
C ALA A 194 -0.99 -1.19 -17.15
N VAL A 195 -2.26 -1.44 -16.83
CA VAL A 195 -2.89 -0.90 -15.62
C VAL A 195 -2.23 -1.47 -14.36
N VAL A 196 -2.01 -2.79 -14.33
CA VAL A 196 -1.37 -3.46 -13.20
C VAL A 196 0.09 -3.02 -13.04
N ALA A 197 0.85 -2.97 -14.14
CA ALA A 197 2.22 -2.47 -14.15
C ALA A 197 2.31 -1.07 -13.55
N ARG A 198 1.46 -0.14 -14.01
CA ARG A 198 1.42 1.23 -13.47
C ARG A 198 1.14 1.25 -11.96
N ASN A 199 0.20 0.44 -11.49
CA ASN A 199 -0.11 0.37 -10.06
C ASN A 199 1.07 -0.19 -9.25
N MET A 200 1.81 -1.15 -9.79
CA MET A 200 3.03 -1.66 -9.17
C MET A 200 4.14 -0.61 -9.13
N GLU A 201 4.30 0.18 -10.19
CA GLU A 201 5.25 1.30 -10.20
C GLU A 201 4.86 2.37 -9.18
N TRP A 202 3.57 2.71 -9.07
CA TRP A 202 3.05 3.65 -8.07
C TRP A 202 3.31 3.20 -6.63
N MET A 203 3.41 1.89 -6.38
CA MET A 203 3.83 1.34 -5.08
C MET A 203 5.34 1.46 -4.83
N GLY A 204 6.14 1.76 -5.85
CA GLY A 204 7.59 1.89 -5.79
C GLY A 204 8.37 0.74 -6.43
N MET A 205 7.70 -0.20 -7.11
CA MET A 205 8.39 -1.31 -7.79
C MET A 205 9.01 -0.83 -9.10
N THR A 206 10.10 -1.46 -9.53
CA THR A 206 10.68 -1.19 -10.86
C THR A 206 10.07 -2.15 -11.88
N VAL A 207 9.12 -1.68 -12.67
CA VAL A 207 8.57 -2.48 -13.79
C VAL A 207 9.44 -2.28 -15.02
N TYR A 208 9.91 -3.37 -15.63
CA TYR A 208 10.82 -3.31 -16.78
C TYR A 208 10.32 -4.08 -18.02
N GLY A 209 9.23 -4.85 -17.88
CA GLY A 209 8.58 -5.55 -18.99
C GLY A 209 7.06 -5.50 -18.85
N VAL A 210 6.37 -5.14 -19.94
CA VAL A 210 4.91 -5.21 -20.05
C VAL A 210 4.57 -5.78 -21.41
N GLU A 211 4.05 -7.00 -21.45
CA GLU A 211 3.89 -7.75 -22.69
C GLU A 211 2.57 -8.53 -22.73
N SER A 212 2.11 -8.85 -23.94
CA SER A 212 1.05 -9.82 -24.15
C SER A 212 1.67 -11.14 -24.57
N VAL A 213 1.28 -12.23 -23.90
CA VAL A 213 1.75 -13.58 -24.17
C VAL A 213 0.55 -14.48 -24.42
N ASN A 214 0.79 -15.60 -25.08
CA ASN A 214 -0.20 -16.66 -25.21
C ASN A 214 0.52 -17.97 -24.89
N ARG A 215 0.50 -18.36 -23.62
CA ARG A 215 1.20 -19.57 -23.17
C ARG A 215 0.27 -20.76 -23.29
N GLU A 216 0.65 -21.73 -24.11
CA GLU A 216 -0.07 -23.00 -24.17
C GLU A 216 0.07 -23.75 -22.83
N GLY A 217 -1.06 -24.16 -22.24
CA GLY A 217 -1.08 -25.08 -21.10
C GLY A 217 -0.84 -24.47 -19.72
N VAL A 218 -0.69 -23.15 -19.61
CA VAL A 218 -0.69 -22.48 -18.30
C VAL A 218 -2.13 -22.19 -17.92
N GLY A 219 -2.58 -22.81 -16.83
CA GLY A 219 -3.98 -22.95 -16.47
C GLY A 219 -4.74 -21.62 -16.35
N GLU A 220 -6.06 -21.73 -16.23
CA GLU A 220 -6.99 -20.59 -16.20
C GLU A 220 -6.69 -19.53 -15.10
N LYS A 221 -5.75 -19.78 -14.19
CA LYS A 221 -5.43 -18.91 -13.05
C LYS A 221 -4.20 -18.05 -13.33
N CYS A 222 -4.21 -16.83 -12.83
CA CYS A 222 -3.04 -15.98 -12.82
C CYS A 222 -1.89 -16.60 -12.00
N GLN A 223 -0.65 -16.18 -12.28
CA GLN A 223 0.55 -16.71 -11.66
C GLN A 223 1.53 -15.61 -11.28
N ILE A 224 2.25 -15.83 -10.17
CA ILE A 224 3.40 -15.04 -9.73
C ILE A 224 4.61 -15.96 -9.72
N ILE A 225 5.54 -15.73 -10.64
CA ILE A 225 6.84 -16.39 -10.66
C ILE A 225 7.84 -15.45 -9.98
N TYR A 226 8.66 -15.94 -9.05
CA TYR A 226 9.55 -15.08 -8.27
C TYR A 226 10.91 -15.73 -7.99
N GLY A 227 11.94 -14.88 -7.87
CA GLY A 227 13.29 -15.28 -7.48
C GLY A 227 13.50 -15.42 -5.97
N ASP A 228 14.61 -16.06 -5.59
CA ASP A 228 14.89 -16.55 -4.23
C ASP A 228 14.84 -15.52 -3.10
N LYS A 229 15.13 -14.24 -3.36
CA LYS A 229 15.18 -13.19 -2.32
C LYS A 229 13.88 -12.41 -2.20
N VAL A 230 12.93 -12.59 -3.11
CA VAL A 230 11.65 -11.85 -3.10
C VAL A 230 10.82 -12.17 -1.86
N LEU A 231 10.77 -13.42 -1.42
CA LEU A 231 9.90 -13.85 -0.31
C LEU A 231 10.11 -13.09 1.02
N LYS A 232 11.28 -12.49 1.21
CA LYS A 232 11.69 -11.79 2.45
C LYS A 232 11.49 -10.27 2.37
N THR A 233 10.85 -9.79 1.31
CA THR A 233 10.66 -8.37 1.02
C THR A 233 9.26 -7.89 1.39
N LYS A 234 9.12 -6.60 1.71
CA LYS A 234 7.81 -5.93 1.84
C LYS A 234 7.07 -5.89 0.51
N THR A 235 7.81 -5.79 -0.59
CA THR A 235 7.27 -5.94 -1.95
C THR A 235 6.43 -7.22 -2.09
N TRP A 236 6.93 -8.35 -1.57
CA TRP A 236 6.19 -9.62 -1.60
C TRP A 236 4.93 -9.61 -0.74
N GLU A 237 4.92 -8.89 0.38
CA GLU A 237 3.70 -8.69 1.18
C GLU A 237 2.63 -7.97 0.36
N HIS A 238 3.01 -6.92 -0.38
CA HIS A 238 2.09 -6.24 -1.29
C HIS A 238 1.61 -7.17 -2.41
N LEU A 239 2.52 -7.87 -3.10
CA LEU A 239 2.15 -8.78 -4.20
C LEU A 239 1.14 -9.85 -3.74
N LYS A 240 1.37 -10.46 -2.57
CA LYS A 240 0.45 -11.48 -2.05
C LYS A 240 -0.93 -10.94 -1.72
N THR A 241 -1.03 -9.70 -1.24
CA THR A 241 -2.34 -9.08 -0.98
C THR A 241 -3.10 -8.81 -2.27
N LEU A 242 -2.43 -8.28 -3.29
CA LEU A 242 -3.08 -7.86 -4.55
C LEU A 242 -3.40 -9.02 -5.49
N PHE A 243 -2.57 -10.05 -5.44
CA PHE A 243 -2.61 -11.19 -6.33
C PHE A 243 -2.84 -12.48 -5.53
N PHE A 244 -3.64 -12.39 -4.45
CA PHE A 244 -3.89 -13.48 -3.52
C PHE A 244 -4.46 -14.74 -4.18
N MET A 245 -5.16 -14.59 -5.30
CA MET A 245 -5.73 -15.70 -6.09
C MET A 245 -4.73 -16.35 -7.05
N CYS A 246 -3.57 -15.71 -7.27
CA CYS A 246 -2.59 -16.16 -8.24
C CYS A 246 -1.71 -17.27 -7.66
N GLU A 247 -1.42 -18.28 -8.49
CA GLU A 247 -0.53 -19.37 -8.10
C GLU A 247 0.91 -18.86 -8.00
N GLN A 248 1.61 -19.26 -6.94
CA GLN A 248 2.93 -18.74 -6.60
C GLN A 248 3.97 -19.82 -6.86
N THR A 249 4.92 -19.54 -7.75
CA THR A 249 5.98 -20.48 -8.11
C THR A 249 7.34 -19.79 -8.00
N GLN A 250 8.27 -20.45 -7.33
CA GLN A 250 9.66 -19.97 -7.30
C GLN A 250 10.39 -20.53 -8.52
N ASP A 251 11.15 -19.68 -9.21
CA ASP A 251 12.01 -20.10 -10.33
C ASP A 251 13.45 -19.65 -10.08
N ALA A 252 14.36 -20.62 -10.05
CA ALA A 252 15.79 -20.38 -9.84
C ALA A 252 16.49 -19.79 -11.07
N LEU A 253 15.85 -19.80 -12.24
CA LEU A 253 16.34 -19.15 -13.46
C LEU A 253 16.10 -17.64 -13.45
N LEU A 254 15.15 -17.17 -12.66
CA LEU A 254 14.83 -15.76 -12.51
C LEU A 254 15.87 -15.08 -11.60
N GLY A 255 16.17 -13.79 -11.83
CA GLY A 255 17.07 -13.05 -10.96
C GLY A 255 16.58 -13.05 -9.51
N GLU A 256 17.51 -13.00 -8.55
CA GLU A 256 17.18 -13.15 -7.12
C GLU A 256 16.08 -12.21 -6.60
N LYS A 257 15.94 -11.02 -7.20
CA LYS A 257 14.96 -9.97 -6.87
C LYS A 257 14.03 -9.64 -8.04
N GLU A 258 13.73 -10.63 -8.85
CA GLU A 258 12.83 -10.49 -9.99
C GLU A 258 11.51 -11.21 -9.73
N VAL A 259 10.44 -10.67 -10.32
CA VAL A 259 9.09 -11.20 -10.30
C VAL A 259 8.51 -11.12 -11.70
N GLU A 260 7.85 -12.17 -12.13
CA GLU A 260 7.00 -12.17 -13.32
C GLU A 260 5.55 -12.42 -12.89
N LEU A 261 4.66 -11.56 -13.36
CA LEU A 261 3.24 -11.65 -13.07
C LEU A 261 2.49 -11.96 -14.36
N TYR A 262 1.81 -13.10 -14.39
CA TYR A 262 1.00 -13.52 -15.53
C TYR A 262 -0.48 -13.39 -15.19
N LEU A 263 -1.15 -12.48 -15.88
CA LEU A 263 -2.56 -12.12 -15.66
C LEU A 263 -3.44 -12.84 -16.68
N THR A 264 -4.42 -13.61 -16.20
CA THR A 264 -5.38 -14.34 -17.04
C THR A 264 -6.75 -13.66 -17.03
N ASP A 265 -7.65 -14.12 -17.90
CA ASP A 265 -9.05 -13.64 -17.94
C ASP A 265 -9.78 -13.80 -16.60
N LYS A 266 -9.47 -14.85 -15.82
CA LYS A 266 -10.05 -15.01 -14.47
C LYS A 266 -9.66 -13.88 -13.51
N TYR A 267 -8.43 -13.38 -13.61
CA TYR A 267 -8.03 -12.22 -12.81
C TYR A 267 -8.82 -10.98 -13.24
N ALA A 268 -8.97 -10.79 -14.56
CA ALA A 268 -9.74 -9.69 -15.12
C ALA A 268 -11.22 -9.74 -14.70
N GLU A 269 -11.83 -10.93 -14.69
CA GLU A 269 -13.19 -11.18 -14.22
C GLU A 269 -13.34 -10.89 -12.73
N MET A 270 -12.40 -11.37 -11.89
CA MET A 270 -12.43 -11.14 -10.45
C MET A 270 -12.48 -9.65 -10.12
N ILE A 271 -11.63 -8.85 -10.75
CA ILE A 271 -11.59 -7.40 -10.52
C ILE A 271 -12.68 -6.67 -11.31
N ASN A 272 -13.49 -7.37 -12.10
CA ASN A 272 -14.45 -6.81 -13.06
C ASN A 272 -13.82 -5.73 -13.96
N TYR A 273 -12.67 -6.04 -14.56
CA TYR A 273 -11.87 -5.10 -15.35
C TYR A 273 -12.63 -4.49 -16.54
N GLN A 274 -13.64 -5.18 -17.09
CA GLN A 274 -14.46 -4.64 -18.16
C GLN A 274 -15.18 -3.34 -17.74
N SER A 275 -15.57 -3.23 -16.46
CA SER A 275 -16.17 -2.00 -15.91
C SER A 275 -15.19 -0.81 -15.84
N TYR A 276 -13.89 -1.09 -15.69
CA TYR A 276 -12.84 -0.09 -15.78
C TYR A 276 -12.72 0.43 -17.21
N ASN A 277 -12.69 -0.49 -18.17
CA ASN A 277 -12.38 -0.20 -19.57
C ASN A 277 -13.55 0.46 -20.32
N ASN A 278 -14.81 0.11 -20.00
CA ASN A 278 -16.00 0.62 -20.68
C ASN A 278 -16.35 2.10 -20.39
N SER A 279 -15.51 2.79 -19.62
CA SER A 279 -15.73 4.18 -19.18
C SER A 279 -14.78 5.18 -19.83
N ASN A 280 -13.91 4.72 -20.75
CA ASN A 280 -13.04 5.55 -21.58
C ASN A 280 -13.49 5.53 -23.04
#